data_AF-A0A081RZA4-F1
#
_entry.id   AF-A0A081RZA4-F1
#
_cell.length_a   1.000
_cell.length_b   1.000
_cell.length_c   1.000
_cell.angle_alpha   90.00
_cell.angle_beta   90.00
_cell.angle_gamma   90.00
#
_symmetry.space_group_name_H-M   'P 1'
#
loop_
_entity.id
_entity.type
_entity.pdbx_description
1 polymer ?
#
loop_
_entity_poly.entity_id
_entity_poly.type
_entity_poly.pdbx_seq_one_letter_code
_entity_poly.pdbx_strand_id
1 'polypeptide(L)'
;MIGKRLKIARVNADLTQADLGLRAGFNEVYSPDFSLACWFAEVPDVPEAYFYIVVGDLTTLILQYHQYKKKNPDYVVFMRHQ
;
A
#
# COMPACT_ATOMS: atom_id res chain seq x y z
N MET A 1 -5.30 7.36 6.60
CA MET A 1 -4.13 7.04 5.74
C MET A 1 -2.94 7.93 6.09
N ILE A 2 -1.72 7.40 6.20
CA ILE A 2 -0.50 8.18 6.54
C ILE A 2 0.09 8.82 5.28
N GLY A 3 0.08 10.16 5.20
CA GLY A 3 0.56 10.90 4.02
C GLY A 3 2.00 10.59 3.60
N LYS A 4 2.90 10.34 4.57
CA LYS A 4 4.29 9.93 4.29
C LYS A 4 4.35 8.62 3.50
N ARG A 5 3.50 7.63 3.84
CA ARG A 5 3.45 6.32 3.17
C ARG A 5 2.93 6.47 1.75
N LEU A 6 1.84 7.24 1.57
CA LEU A 6 1.32 7.54 0.24
C LEU A 6 2.38 8.19 -0.65
N LYS A 7 3.12 9.18 -0.13
CA LYS A 7 4.18 9.85 -0.89
C LYS A 7 5.27 8.87 -1.31
N ILE A 8 5.70 7.97 -0.42
CA ILE A 8 6.73 6.96 -0.74
C ILE A 8 6.23 5.99 -1.81
N ALA A 9 5.03 5.42 -1.65
CA ALA A 9 4.45 4.49 -2.63
C ALA A 9 4.29 5.15 -4.00
N ARG A 10 3.80 6.40 -4.03
CA ARG A 10 3.64 7.20 -5.24
C ARG A 10 4.98 7.41 -5.97
N VAL A 11 6.02 7.81 -5.23
CA VAL A 11 7.35 8.06 -5.80
C VAL A 11 8.00 6.77 -6.28
N ASN A 12 7.86 5.65 -5.55
CA ASN A 12 8.39 4.35 -5.96
C ASN A 12 7.70 3.79 -7.22
N ALA A 13 6.48 4.25 -7.52
CA ALA A 13 5.74 3.89 -8.73
C ALA A 13 5.97 4.88 -9.89
N ASP A 14 6.90 5.84 -9.74
CA ASP A 14 7.19 6.89 -10.72
C ASP A 14 5.97 7.74 -11.12
N LEU A 15 5.10 8.04 -10.15
CA LEU A 15 3.87 8.83 -10.38
C LEU A 15 3.98 10.24 -9.83
N THR A 16 3.49 11.24 -10.56
CA THR A 16 3.24 12.57 -9.98
C THR A 16 1.97 12.56 -9.12
N GLN A 17 1.79 13.58 -8.28
CA GLN A 17 0.55 13.71 -7.49
C GLN A 17 -0.68 13.84 -8.40
N ALA A 18 -0.53 14.51 -9.55
CA ALA A 18 -1.56 14.65 -10.57
C ALA A 18 -1.85 13.31 -11.27
N ASP A 19 -0.82 12.53 -11.63
CA ASP A 19 -1.01 11.20 -12.24
C ASP A 19 -1.74 10.25 -11.31
N LEU A 20 -1.38 10.27 -10.03
CA LEU A 20 -2.05 9.45 -9.02
C LEU A 20 -3.50 9.89 -8.82
N GLY A 21 -3.78 11.20 -8.73
CA GLY A 21 -5.12 11.74 -8.61
C GLY A 21 -6.00 11.42 -9.83
N LEU A 22 -5.46 11.57 -11.03
CA LEU A 22 -6.13 11.22 -12.28
C LEU A 22 -6.46 9.72 -12.35
N ARG A 23 -5.49 8.85 -12.03
CA ARG A 23 -5.68 7.39 -12.02
C ARG A 23 -6.64 6.92 -10.93
N ALA A 24 -6.68 7.62 -9.80
CA ALA A 24 -7.61 7.33 -8.71
C ALA A 24 -9.00 7.97 -8.91
N GLY A 25 -9.16 8.89 -9.88
CA GLY A 25 -10.42 9.60 -10.15
C GLY A 25 -10.75 10.73 -9.17
N PHE A 26 -9.77 11.35 -8.49
CA PHE A 26 -10.01 12.35 -7.44
C PHE A 26 -9.23 13.67 -7.60
N ASN A 27 -9.87 14.77 -7.16
CA ASN A 27 -9.28 16.12 -7.12
C ASN A 27 -8.84 16.58 -5.72
N GLU A 28 -9.43 16.13 -4.61
CA GLU A 28 -9.00 16.53 -3.24
C GLU A 28 -9.80 15.77 -2.17
N VAL A 29 -9.15 14.99 -1.29
CA VAL A 29 -9.80 14.33 -0.14
C VAL A 29 -8.92 14.44 1.10
N TYR A 30 -9.43 15.09 2.15
CA TYR A 30 -8.73 15.36 3.43
C TYR A 30 -8.53 14.12 4.32
N SER A 31 -9.22 13.01 4.04
CA SER A 31 -8.87 11.67 4.53
C SER A 31 -9.59 10.64 3.66
N PRO A 32 -8.86 9.82 2.89
CA PRO A 32 -9.51 8.80 2.08
C PRO A 32 -10.21 7.78 2.97
N ASP A 33 -11.41 7.39 2.56
CA ASP A 33 -12.08 6.23 3.13
C ASP A 33 -11.34 4.93 2.76
N PHE A 34 -11.79 3.79 3.29
CA PHE A 34 -11.14 2.50 3.05
C PHE A 34 -11.17 2.12 1.56
N SER A 35 -12.29 2.37 0.87
CA SER A 35 -12.43 2.09 -0.56
C SER A 35 -11.42 2.86 -1.40
N LEU A 36 -11.20 4.14 -1.07
CA LEU A 36 -10.20 4.97 -1.71
C LEU A 36 -8.76 4.54 -1.36
N ALA A 37 -8.53 4.06 -0.13
CA ALA A 37 -7.24 3.47 0.22
C ALA A 37 -6.92 2.19 -0.56
N CYS A 38 -7.92 1.33 -0.82
CA CYS A 38 -7.76 0.16 -1.69
C CYS A 38 -7.37 0.57 -3.11
N TRP A 39 -8.09 1.54 -3.69
CA TRP A 39 -7.78 2.08 -5.02
C TRP A 39 -6.36 2.65 -5.10
N PHE A 40 -5.93 3.42 -4.10
CA PHE A 40 -4.57 3.93 -4.04
C PHE A 40 -3.51 2.84 -3.87
N ALA A 41 -3.86 1.66 -3.36
CA ALA A 41 -2.95 0.53 -3.18
C ALA A 41 -2.77 -0.28 -4.46
N GLU A 42 -3.81 -0.39 -5.29
CA GLU A 42 -3.77 -1.12 -6.57
C GLU A 42 -2.74 -0.53 -7.54
N VAL A 43 -2.71 0.79 -7.68
CA VAL A 43 -1.85 1.47 -8.65
C VAL A 43 -0.34 1.22 -8.40
N PRO A 44 0.20 1.42 -7.18
CA PRO A 44 1.59 1.11 -6.87
C PRO A 44 1.84 -0.37 -6.50
N ASP A 45 0.82 -1.24 -6.59
CA ASP A 45 0.90 -2.66 -6.22
C ASP A 45 1.44 -2.91 -4.80
N VAL A 46 0.82 -2.25 -3.82
CA VAL A 46 1.10 -2.44 -2.39
C VAL A 46 -0.16 -2.87 -1.66
N PRO A 47 -0.07 -3.57 -0.50
CA PRO A 47 -1.26 -3.86 0.30
C PRO A 47 -1.80 -2.55 0.90
N GLU A 48 -3.12 -2.39 0.95
CA GLU A 48 -3.83 -1.22 1.49
C GLU A 48 -3.44 -0.91 2.95
N ALA A 49 -3.14 -1.95 3.72
CA ALA A 49 -2.60 -1.84 5.08
C ALA A 49 -1.26 -1.07 5.15
N TYR A 50 -0.46 -1.05 4.08
CA TYR A 50 0.79 -0.29 3.97
C TYR A 50 0.62 1.17 4.38
N PHE A 51 -0.51 1.78 4.00
CA PHE A 51 -0.73 3.19 4.27
C PHE A 51 -1.07 3.52 5.73
N TYR A 52 -1.29 2.52 6.57
CA TYR A 52 -1.66 2.69 7.97
C TYR A 52 -0.56 2.25 8.95
N ILE A 53 0.53 1.67 8.43
CA ILE A 53 1.64 1.18 9.27
C ILE A 53 2.60 2.31 9.63
N VAL A 54 2.71 2.57 10.93
CA VAL A 54 3.69 3.49 11.51
C VAL A 54 5.05 2.81 11.70
N VAL A 55 5.06 1.54 12.09
CA VAL A 55 6.28 0.79 12.47
C VAL A 55 7.10 0.41 11.22
N GLY A 56 8.39 0.74 11.22
CA GLY A 56 9.24 0.64 10.03
C GLY A 56 9.49 -0.79 9.53
N ASP A 57 9.83 -1.69 10.45
CA ASP A 57 10.08 -3.12 10.18
C ASP A 57 8.82 -3.85 9.70
N LEU A 58 7.67 -3.61 10.32
CA LEU A 58 6.37 -4.13 9.88
C LEU A 58 6.02 -3.67 8.46
N THR A 59 6.44 -2.47 8.08
CA THR A 59 6.25 -1.95 6.71
C THR A 59 7.04 -2.79 5.71
N THR A 60 8.28 -3.12 6.02
CA THR A 60 9.12 -3.96 5.15
C THR A 60 8.54 -5.37 5.07
N LEU A 61 8.12 -5.93 6.21
CA LEU A 61 7.52 -7.26 6.29
C LEU A 61 6.26 -7.37 5.42
N ILE A 62 5.35 -6.41 5.49
CA ILE A 62 4.09 -6.49 4.73
C ILE A 62 4.31 -6.39 3.22
N LEU A 63 5.28 -5.58 2.78
CA LEU A 63 5.64 -5.48 1.36
C LEU A 63 6.27 -6.78 0.85
N GLN A 64 7.19 -7.36 1.62
CA GLN A 64 7.80 -8.65 1.30
C GLN A 64 6.75 -9.76 1.23
N TYR A 65 5.83 -9.78 2.21
CA TYR A 65 4.74 -10.74 2.23
C TYR A 65 3.81 -10.58 1.02
N HIS A 66 3.42 -9.35 0.67
CA HIS A 66 2.57 -9.07 -0.51
C HIS A 66 3.17 -9.65 -1.79
N GLN A 67 4.45 -9.37 -2.05
CA GLN A 67 5.15 -9.91 -3.22
C GLN A 67 5.30 -11.44 -3.17
N TYR A 68 5.60 -11.98 -1.99
CA TYR A 68 5.75 -13.42 -1.81
C TYR A 68 4.43 -14.16 -2.04
N LYS A 69 3.32 -13.67 -1.50
CA LYS A 69 1.98 -14.25 -1.64
C LYS A 69 1.50 -14.20 -3.09
N LYS A 70 1.79 -13.13 -3.83
CA LYS A 70 1.53 -13.07 -5.29
C LYS A 70 2.26 -14.16 -6.07
N LYS A 71 3.49 -14.49 -5.67
CA LYS A 71 4.28 -15.57 -6.28
C LYS A 71 3.89 -16.98 -5.79
N ASN A 72 3.30 -17.07 -4.60
CA ASN A 72 2.96 -18.32 -3.93
C ASN A 72 1.52 -18.24 -3.37
N PRO A 73 0.48 -18.27 -4.23
CA PRO A 73 -0.90 -17.99 -3.83
C PRO A 73 -1.43 -18.97 -2.78
N ASP A 74 -0.99 -20.23 -2.79
CA ASP A 74 -1.43 -21.26 -1.85
C ASP A 74 -0.63 -21.27 -0.54
N TYR A 75 0.42 -20.46 -0.45
CA TYR A 75 1.26 -20.44 0.75
C TYR A 75 0.53 -19.79 1.92
N VAL A 76 0.50 -20.48 3.05
CA VAL A 76 -0.06 -20.01 4.32
C VAL A 76 1.07 -19.80 5.31
N VAL A 77 1.16 -18.60 5.88
CA VAL A 77 2.13 -18.31 6.94
C VAL A 77 1.63 -18.93 8.23
N PHE A 78 2.43 -19.83 8.81
CA PHE A 78 2.22 -20.33 10.16
C PHE A 78 3.22 -19.64 11.09
N MET A 79 2.74 -18.76 11.98
CA MET A 79 3.56 -18.25 13.06
C MET A 79 3.58 -19.28 14.19
N ARG A 80 4.76 -19.82 14.48
CA ARG A 80 4.98 -20.62 15.69
C ARG A 80 5.31 -19.66 16.83
N HIS A 81 4.57 -19.75 17.92
CA HIS A 81 5.02 -19.18 19.19
C HIS A 81 6.25 -19.99 19.65
N GLN A 82 7.36 -19.28 19.87
CA GLN A 82 8.49 -19.80 20.63
C GLN A 82 8.21 -19.66 22.12
#